data_AF-A0A7J9I0J8-F1
#
_entry.id   AF-A0A7J9I0J8-F1
#
_cell.length_a   1.000
_cell.length_b   1.000
_cell.length_c   1.000
_cell.angle_alpha   90.00
_cell.angle_beta   90.00
_cell.angle_gamma   90.00
#
_symmetry.space_group_name_H-M   'P 1'
#
loop_
_entity.id
_entity.type
_entity.pdbx_description
1 polymer ?
#
loop_
_entity_poly.entity_id
_entity_poly.type
_entity_poly.pdbx_seq_one_letter_code
_entity_poly.pdbx_strand_id
1 'polypeptide(L)'
;MAAIKRSGCFHKEGHNVGCHVKNNKFMIIFGIIEIILSQIPNFHELSWLSAVAAVMSFGYSTIGLSLSIAKAVGGNQARTSLTGTTVGVDVTSWQKTWNCFEAIGDIAFAYAFSTVLVEIQASPPGFNGTLFLSNKRKDFHSSFGNNTPGNFLTGFGFYEPYWLIDMANVFIIVHLIGAYQVFCQPIFKQVEDRCFNRWPNSSFIKESPPIKLPLFGVYSFSAFRVVWRTGYVILTIVLAMLLPFFNAILGLLGAASFWPLTVYFPIQMHISREQIRAFSWKWIWLNFLVLLCLIVSVLAAAGSIATIVKDLSTYEPFNSVS
;
A
#
# COMPACT_ATOMS: atom_id res chain seq x y z
N MET A 1 -13.12 -6.71 -0.98
CA MET A 1 -14.52 -7.12 -1.26
C MET A 1 -14.61 -8.49 -1.94
N ALA A 2 -13.87 -8.73 -3.04
CA ALA A 2 -13.86 -10.04 -3.70
C ALA A 2 -13.47 -11.20 -2.74
N ALA A 3 -12.49 -10.96 -1.87
CA ALA A 3 -12.06 -11.89 -0.83
C ALA A 3 -13.20 -12.34 0.11
N ILE A 4 -14.08 -11.42 0.53
CA ILE A 4 -15.25 -11.74 1.39
C ILE A 4 -16.22 -12.65 0.63
N LYS A 5 -16.49 -12.32 -0.64
CA LYS A 5 -17.37 -13.16 -1.47
C LYS A 5 -16.78 -14.56 -1.70
N ARG A 6 -15.46 -14.64 -1.87
CA ARG A 6 -14.72 -15.89 -2.03
C ARG A 6 -14.74 -16.72 -0.75
N SER A 7 -14.49 -16.09 0.41
CA SER A 7 -14.60 -16.68 1.75
C SER A 7 -15.99 -17.28 1.98
N GLY A 8 -17.06 -16.51 1.71
CA GLY A 8 -18.44 -16.99 1.83
C GLY A 8 -18.78 -18.14 0.87
N CYS A 9 -18.18 -18.19 -0.32
CA CYS A 9 -18.34 -19.31 -1.26
C CYS A 9 -17.73 -20.60 -0.69
N PHE A 10 -16.49 -20.54 -0.19
CA PHE A 10 -15.85 -21.68 0.44
C PHE A 10 -16.57 -22.17 1.69
N HIS A 11 -17.17 -21.26 2.46
CA HIS A 11 -17.96 -21.64 3.63
C HIS A 11 -19.25 -22.40 3.26
N LYS A 12 -19.93 -21.98 2.18
CA LYS A 12 -21.20 -22.58 1.76
C LYS A 12 -21.03 -23.88 0.98
N GLU A 13 -20.08 -23.89 0.05
CA GLU A 13 -19.93 -24.94 -0.97
C GLU A 13 -18.77 -25.90 -0.63
N GLY A 14 -17.99 -25.60 0.40
CA GLY A 14 -16.82 -26.37 0.84
C GLY A 14 -15.52 -26.02 0.09
N HIS A 15 -14.39 -26.52 0.58
CA HIS A 15 -13.06 -26.20 0.04
C HIS A 15 -12.70 -26.88 -1.29
N ASN A 16 -13.51 -27.83 -1.74
CA ASN A 16 -13.24 -28.62 -2.94
C ASN A 16 -13.73 -27.97 -4.24
N VAL A 17 -14.43 -26.83 -4.16
CA VAL A 17 -14.91 -26.08 -5.33
C VAL A 17 -14.02 -24.88 -5.68
N GLY A 18 -13.82 -24.66 -6.98
CA GLY A 18 -13.11 -23.50 -7.52
C GLY A 18 -13.97 -22.23 -7.40
N CYS A 19 -13.93 -21.57 -6.24
CA CYS A 19 -14.60 -20.29 -6.03
C CYS A 19 -13.81 -19.15 -6.70
N HIS A 20 -14.20 -18.81 -7.93
CA HIS A 20 -13.62 -17.74 -8.73
C HIS A 20 -14.49 -16.47 -8.69
N VAL A 21 -13.91 -15.34 -8.26
CA VAL A 21 -14.63 -14.07 -8.20
C VAL A 21 -13.94 -13.01 -9.05
N LYS A 22 -14.66 -12.42 -10.01
CA LYS A 22 -14.14 -11.31 -10.84
C LYS A 22 -13.92 -10.05 -9.99
N ASN A 23 -12.70 -9.52 -10.00
CA ASN A 23 -12.33 -8.37 -9.18
C ASN A 23 -12.83 -7.03 -9.75
N ASN A 24 -12.95 -6.91 -11.07
CA ASN A 24 -13.29 -5.64 -11.73
C ASN A 24 -14.57 -5.01 -11.19
N LYS A 25 -15.61 -5.80 -10.92
CA LYS A 25 -16.88 -5.28 -10.39
C LYS A 25 -16.66 -4.57 -9.06
N PHE A 26 -15.82 -5.12 -8.19
CA PHE A 26 -15.51 -4.53 -6.89
C PHE A 26 -14.58 -3.32 -7.01
N MET A 27 -13.65 -3.34 -7.96
CA MET A 27 -12.80 -2.19 -8.26
C MET A 27 -13.62 -0.99 -8.78
N ILE A 28 -14.65 -1.22 -9.60
CA ILE A 28 -15.59 -0.17 -10.03
C ILE A 28 -16.36 0.39 -8.84
N ILE A 29 -16.90 -0.47 -7.97
CA ILE A 29 -17.62 -0.03 -6.76
C ILE A 29 -16.72 0.83 -5.87
N PHE A 30 -15.48 0.38 -5.64
CA PHE A 30 -14.48 1.16 -4.91
C PHE A 30 -14.25 2.52 -5.58
N GLY A 31 -14.04 2.55 -6.89
CA GLY A 31 -13.87 3.80 -7.65
C GLY A 31 -15.06 4.76 -7.54
N ILE A 32 -16.30 4.27 -7.52
CA ILE A 32 -17.50 5.11 -7.34
C ILE A 32 -17.49 5.75 -5.95
N ILE A 33 -17.16 4.98 -4.91
CA ILE A 33 -17.04 5.49 -3.54
C ILE A 33 -15.95 6.58 -3.48
N GLU A 34 -14.78 6.32 -4.06
CA GLU A 34 -13.68 7.29 -4.11
C GLU A 34 -14.05 8.55 -4.89
N ILE A 35 -14.78 8.46 -6.01
CA ILE A 35 -15.26 9.64 -6.75
C ILE A 35 -16.11 10.53 -5.86
N ILE A 36 -17.03 9.94 -5.09
CA ILE A 36 -17.94 10.67 -4.18
C ILE A 36 -17.12 11.32 -3.06
N LEU A 37 -16.28 10.55 -2.37
CA LEU A 37 -15.47 11.05 -1.25
C LEU A 37 -14.45 12.10 -1.69
N SER A 38 -13.87 11.95 -2.88
CA SER A 38 -12.94 12.92 -3.44
C SER A 38 -13.58 14.26 -3.77
N GLN A 39 -14.91 14.41 -3.78
CA GLN A 39 -15.54 15.73 -3.90
C GLN A 39 -15.47 16.55 -2.61
N ILE A 40 -15.08 15.95 -1.48
CA ILE A 40 -14.91 16.66 -0.22
C ILE A 40 -13.68 17.58 -0.34
N PRO A 41 -13.84 18.90 -0.12
CA PRO A 41 -12.85 19.90 -0.52
C PRO A 41 -11.65 19.98 0.42
N ASN A 42 -11.82 19.65 1.71
CA ASN A 42 -10.82 19.90 2.73
C ASN A 42 -10.41 18.64 3.49
N PHE A 43 -9.11 18.52 3.72
CA PHE A 43 -8.51 17.49 4.59
C PHE A 43 -9.07 17.49 6.01
N HIS A 44 -9.41 18.67 6.55
CA HIS A 44 -9.95 18.77 7.91
C HIS A 44 -11.33 18.10 8.02
N GLU A 45 -12.15 18.22 6.97
CA GLU A 45 -13.46 17.54 6.85
C GLU A 45 -13.33 16.01 6.70
N LEU A 46 -12.12 15.53 6.36
CA LEU A 46 -11.77 14.11 6.24
C LEU A 46 -10.97 13.59 7.44
N SER A 47 -10.73 14.41 8.46
CA SER A 47 -9.96 14.02 9.65
C SER A 47 -10.58 12.82 10.38
N TRP A 48 -11.91 12.78 10.48
CA TRP A 48 -12.64 11.65 11.04
C TRP A 48 -12.44 10.37 10.21
N LEU A 49 -12.38 10.48 8.87
CA LEU A 49 -12.16 9.34 7.98
C LEU A 49 -10.75 8.78 8.17
N SER A 50 -9.76 9.65 8.37
CA SER A 50 -8.39 9.26 8.71
C SER A 50 -8.30 8.54 10.07
N ALA A 51 -9.03 9.05 11.08
CA ALA A 51 -9.10 8.40 12.40
C ALA A 51 -9.72 7.00 12.31
N VAL A 52 -10.82 6.85 11.56
CA VAL A 52 -11.43 5.54 11.28
C VAL A 52 -10.45 4.63 10.56
N ALA A 53 -9.78 5.10 9.51
CA ALA A 53 -8.81 4.31 8.77
C ALA A 53 -7.65 3.84 9.66
N ALA A 54 -7.17 4.67 10.60
CA ALA A 54 -6.16 4.28 11.57
C ALA A 54 -6.67 3.18 12.51
N VAL A 55 -7.87 3.30 13.08
CA VAL A 55 -8.46 2.25 13.93
C VAL A 55 -8.60 0.93 13.16
N MET A 56 -9.06 0.98 11.91
CA MET A 56 -9.19 -0.21 11.06
C MET A 56 -7.83 -0.84 10.74
N SER A 57 -6.76 -0.04 10.63
CA SER A 57 -5.39 -0.54 10.38
C SER A 57 -4.85 -1.37 11.53
N PHE A 58 -5.03 -0.88 12.75
CA PHE A 58 -4.74 -1.65 13.96
C PHE A 58 -5.61 -2.90 14.02
N GLY A 59 -6.90 -2.78 13.73
CA GLY A 59 -7.84 -3.90 13.70
C GLY A 59 -7.37 -5.07 12.84
N TYR A 60 -7.17 -4.86 11.53
CA TYR A 60 -6.80 -5.98 10.64
C TYR A 60 -5.38 -6.50 10.94
N SER A 61 -4.46 -5.63 11.38
CA SER A 61 -3.09 -6.02 11.72
C SER A 61 -3.06 -6.90 12.97
N THR A 62 -3.83 -6.55 14.00
CA THR A 62 -3.98 -7.37 15.21
C THR A 62 -4.63 -8.71 14.89
N ILE A 63 -5.69 -8.74 14.07
CA ILE A 63 -6.33 -9.99 13.65
C ILE A 63 -5.34 -10.88 12.91
N GLY A 64 -4.62 -10.34 11.92
CA GLY A 64 -3.61 -11.08 11.17
C GLY A 64 -2.51 -11.63 12.08
N LEU A 65 -1.99 -10.83 13.00
CA LEU A 65 -0.98 -11.26 13.97
C LEU A 65 -1.49 -12.36 14.90
N SER A 66 -2.69 -12.21 15.46
CA SER A 66 -3.30 -13.19 16.36
C SER A 66 -3.54 -14.53 15.65
N LEU A 67 -4.03 -14.52 14.41
CA LEU A 67 -4.20 -15.72 13.61
C LEU A 67 -2.86 -16.42 13.31
N SER A 68 -1.82 -15.66 12.98
CA SER A 68 -0.47 -16.21 12.79
C SER A 68 0.06 -16.89 14.05
N ILE A 69 -0.07 -16.24 15.21
CA ILE A 69 0.37 -16.81 16.49
C ILE A 69 -0.42 -18.08 16.82
N ALA A 70 -1.75 -18.06 16.65
CA ALA A 70 -2.60 -19.22 16.90
C ALA A 70 -2.18 -20.42 16.04
N LYS A 71 -1.83 -20.19 14.76
CA LYS A 71 -1.32 -21.23 13.87
C LYS A 71 0.06 -21.74 14.25
N ALA A 72 0.96 -20.86 14.67
CA ALA A 72 2.28 -21.23 15.15
C ALA A 72 2.22 -22.19 16.35
N VAL A 73 1.28 -21.94 17.27
CA VAL A 73 1.09 -22.73 18.49
C VAL A 73 0.25 -24.00 18.24
N GLY A 74 -0.64 -23.98 17.24
CA GLY A 74 -1.58 -25.07 16.93
C GLY A 74 -0.99 -26.35 16.31
N GLY A 75 0.33 -26.50 16.23
CA GLY A 75 1.01 -27.78 15.94
C GLY A 75 0.96 -28.30 14.49
N ASN A 76 0.08 -27.79 13.62
CA ASN A 76 0.05 -28.11 12.19
C ASN A 76 1.13 -27.30 11.41
N GLN A 77 2.39 -27.52 11.74
CA GLN A 77 3.51 -26.88 11.03
C GLN A 77 3.57 -27.40 9.60
N ALA A 78 3.21 -26.53 8.65
CA ALA A 78 3.58 -26.73 7.25
C ALA A 78 5.11 -26.75 7.15
N ARG A 79 5.68 -27.57 6.25
CA ARG A 79 7.14 -27.63 6.03
C ARG A 79 7.67 -26.23 5.71
N THR A 80 8.31 -25.57 6.68
CA THR A 80 9.00 -24.29 6.50
C THR A 80 10.49 -24.51 6.55
N SER A 81 11.23 -23.96 5.59
CA SER A 81 12.69 -23.83 5.71
C SER A 81 13.05 -22.43 6.20
N LEU A 82 14.17 -22.31 6.92
CA LEU A 82 14.76 -21.04 7.34
C LEU A 82 15.09 -20.11 6.15
N THR A 83 15.17 -20.68 4.94
CA THR A 83 15.45 -19.97 3.69
C THR A 83 14.21 -19.76 2.81
N GLY A 84 13.01 -19.95 3.36
CA GLY A 84 11.74 -19.85 2.62
C GLY A 84 11.48 -21.07 1.72
N THR A 85 10.87 -20.84 0.56
CA THR A 85 10.46 -21.87 -0.41
C THR A 85 11.61 -22.77 -0.84
N THR A 86 11.33 -24.07 -1.04
CA THR A 86 12.33 -25.04 -1.48
C THR A 86 12.51 -25.01 -3.00
N VAL A 87 13.76 -24.84 -3.43
CA VAL A 87 14.15 -24.86 -4.85
C VAL A 87 13.90 -26.25 -5.43
N GLY A 88 13.26 -26.33 -6.60
CA GLY A 88 12.98 -27.58 -7.31
C GLY A 88 11.67 -28.28 -6.93
N VAL A 89 10.96 -27.78 -5.93
CA VAL A 89 9.59 -28.23 -5.59
C VAL A 89 8.57 -27.14 -5.97
N ASP A 90 8.76 -25.93 -5.43
CA ASP A 90 7.76 -24.84 -5.56
C ASP A 90 8.21 -23.74 -6.56
N VAL A 91 9.54 -23.53 -6.67
CA VAL A 91 10.14 -22.48 -7.52
C VAL A 91 11.49 -22.91 -8.10
N THR A 92 11.84 -22.35 -9.26
CA THR A 92 13.20 -22.45 -9.81
C THR A 92 14.18 -21.59 -9.01
N SER A 93 15.49 -21.89 -9.07
CA SER A 93 16.53 -21.09 -8.40
C SER A 93 16.45 -19.61 -8.78
N TRP A 94 16.21 -19.35 -10.07
CA TRP A 94 16.10 -18.00 -10.63
C TRP A 94 14.87 -17.25 -10.08
N GLN A 95 13.70 -17.90 -10.03
CA GLN A 95 12.51 -17.31 -9.42
C GLN A 95 12.68 -17.06 -7.94
N LYS A 96 13.36 -17.95 -7.21
CA LYS A 96 13.64 -17.72 -5.80
C LYS A 96 14.45 -16.43 -5.60
N THR A 97 15.48 -16.21 -6.41
CA THR A 97 16.29 -14.98 -6.36
C THR A 97 15.47 -13.73 -6.67
N TRP A 98 14.63 -13.74 -7.71
CA TRP A 98 13.80 -12.59 -8.04
C TRP A 98 12.76 -12.27 -6.98
N ASN A 99 12.10 -13.29 -6.45
CA ASN A 99 11.14 -13.13 -5.34
C ASN A 99 11.84 -12.57 -4.10
N CYS A 100 13.09 -12.95 -3.82
CA CYS A 100 13.87 -12.36 -2.72
C CYS A 100 14.14 -10.87 -2.95
N PHE A 101 14.48 -10.46 -4.17
CA PHE A 101 14.72 -9.05 -4.48
C PHE A 101 13.44 -8.22 -4.44
N GLU A 102 12.33 -8.72 -4.98
CA GLU A 102 11.00 -8.11 -4.85
C GLU A 102 10.62 -7.93 -3.39
N ALA A 103 10.79 -8.97 -2.56
CA ALA A 103 10.51 -8.91 -1.13
C ALA A 103 11.35 -7.85 -0.39
N ILE A 104 12.60 -7.62 -0.81
CA ILE A 104 13.41 -6.51 -0.27
C ILE A 104 12.79 -5.16 -0.63
N GLY A 105 12.26 -5.02 -1.86
CA GLY A 105 11.50 -3.84 -2.29
C GLY A 105 10.23 -3.63 -1.45
N ASP A 106 9.46 -4.69 -1.21
CA ASP A 106 8.25 -4.64 -0.39
C ASP A 106 8.57 -4.22 1.06
N ILE A 107 9.67 -4.74 1.62
CA ILE A 107 10.17 -4.31 2.93
C ILE A 107 10.54 -2.83 2.89
N ALA A 108 11.27 -2.39 1.87
CA ALA A 108 11.67 -0.98 1.72
C ALA A 108 10.43 -0.05 1.64
N PHE A 109 9.39 -0.47 0.92
CA PHE A 109 8.12 0.23 0.85
C PHE A 109 7.43 0.31 2.22
N ALA A 110 7.39 -0.78 2.99
CA ALA A 110 6.80 -0.80 4.32
C ALA A 110 7.48 0.17 5.31
N TYR A 111 8.75 0.49 5.08
CA TYR A 111 9.52 1.46 5.87
C TYR A 111 9.56 2.88 5.25
N ALA A 112 8.78 3.16 4.21
CA ALA A 112 8.77 4.46 3.52
C ALA A 112 8.04 5.60 4.27
N PHE A 113 7.77 5.45 5.57
CA PHE A 113 7.11 6.47 6.41
C PHE A 113 7.99 7.71 6.68
N SER A 114 9.28 7.66 6.36
CA SER A 114 10.26 8.74 6.54
C SER A 114 9.85 10.06 5.88
N THR A 115 9.17 10.01 4.73
CA THR A 115 8.69 11.20 4.02
C THR A 115 7.55 11.90 4.75
N VAL A 116 6.62 11.10 5.30
CA VAL A 116 5.45 11.60 6.06
C VAL A 116 5.86 12.07 7.46
N LEU A 117 6.88 11.45 8.06
CA LEU A 117 7.39 11.86 9.38
C LEU A 117 7.79 13.33 9.43
N VAL A 118 8.43 13.85 8.38
CA VAL A 118 8.87 15.25 8.34
C VAL A 118 7.69 16.21 8.36
N GLU A 119 6.59 15.86 7.71
CA GLU A 119 5.35 16.66 7.70
C GLU A 119 4.63 16.60 9.06
N ILE A 120 4.63 15.44 9.73
CA ILE A 120 4.03 15.28 11.06
C ILE A 120 4.84 16.05 12.13
N GLN A 121 6.16 16.01 12.06
CA GLN A 121 7.08 16.62 13.03
C GLN A 121 7.14 18.16 12.93
N ALA A 122 6.54 18.76 11.90
CA ALA A 122 6.39 20.22 11.81
C ALA A 122 5.29 20.79 12.73
N SER A 123 4.52 19.93 13.41
CA SER A 123 3.59 20.28 14.51
C SER A 123 4.32 20.27 15.87
N PRO A 124 3.88 20.98 16.93
CA PRO A 124 4.71 21.28 18.10
C PRO A 124 5.27 20.02 18.79
N PRO A 125 6.42 20.15 19.48
CA PRO A 125 7.25 19.02 19.88
C PRO A 125 6.57 18.23 21.01
N GLY A 126 5.96 17.09 20.66
CA GLY A 126 5.30 16.24 21.66
C GLY A 126 5.22 14.76 21.33
N PHE A 127 5.47 14.33 20.09
CA PHE A 127 5.34 12.92 19.72
C PHE A 127 6.69 12.20 19.66
N ASN A 128 7.26 11.91 20.84
CA ASN A 128 8.25 10.84 20.99
C ASN A 128 7.52 9.48 20.97
N GLY A 129 6.90 9.15 19.84
CA GLY A 129 6.33 7.84 19.57
C GLY A 129 7.43 6.90 19.10
N THR A 130 8.15 6.30 20.05
CA THR A 130 9.12 5.24 19.80
C THR A 130 8.48 4.09 19.02
N LEU A 131 9.21 3.65 18.00
CA LEU A 131 8.91 2.55 17.10
C LEU A 131 8.93 1.20 17.86
N PHE A 132 7.86 0.87 18.58
CA PHE A 132 7.57 -0.49 19.01
C PHE A 132 7.01 -1.25 17.81
N LEU A 133 7.81 -2.11 17.16
CA LEU A 133 7.36 -3.30 16.38
C LEU A 133 8.53 -4.07 15.72
N SER A 134 9.75 -4.01 16.26
CA SER A 134 10.92 -4.70 15.67
C SER A 134 11.11 -6.15 16.11
N ASN A 135 10.51 -6.60 17.22
CA ASN A 135 10.91 -7.86 17.87
C ASN A 135 10.05 -9.10 17.61
N LYS A 136 9.03 -9.08 16.73
CA LYS A 136 8.22 -10.29 16.46
C LYS A 136 8.01 -10.61 14.98
N ARG A 137 9.01 -10.34 14.13
CA ARG A 137 8.97 -10.74 12.70
C ARG A 137 9.38 -12.21 12.48
N LYS A 138 10.18 -12.79 13.38
CA LYS A 138 10.73 -14.15 13.23
C LYS A 138 9.68 -15.26 13.37
N ASP A 139 8.66 -15.06 14.21
CA ASP A 139 7.62 -16.06 14.46
C ASP A 139 6.51 -16.05 13.39
N PHE A 140 6.41 -14.98 12.60
CA PHE A 140 5.34 -14.77 11.62
C PHE A 140 5.53 -15.56 10.33
N HIS A 141 6.77 -15.79 9.89
CA HIS A 141 7.05 -16.50 8.63
C HIS A 141 6.99 -18.03 8.79
N SER A 142 7.23 -18.57 10.00
CA SER A 142 7.32 -20.01 10.21
C SER A 142 5.97 -20.74 10.32
N SER A 143 4.86 -20.01 10.46
CA SER A 143 3.53 -20.63 10.65
C SER A 143 2.86 -21.06 9.36
N PHE A 144 3.41 -20.68 8.20
CA PHE A 144 2.66 -20.67 6.93
C PHE A 144 3.14 -21.62 5.85
N GLY A 145 4.34 -22.18 5.97
CA GLY A 145 4.89 -23.07 4.95
C GLY A 145 5.30 -22.34 3.67
N ASN A 146 5.73 -23.14 2.69
CA ASN A 146 6.17 -22.64 1.38
C ASN A 146 5.04 -22.02 0.53
N ASN A 147 3.76 -22.28 0.83
CA ASN A 147 2.60 -21.78 0.07
C ASN A 147 1.99 -20.51 0.69
N THR A 148 2.82 -19.52 0.96
CA THR A 148 2.37 -18.22 1.49
C THR A 148 1.91 -17.31 0.35
N PRO A 149 0.62 -16.89 0.29
CA PRO A 149 0.18 -15.89 -0.68
C PRO A 149 0.82 -14.54 -0.41
N GLY A 150 0.94 -13.74 -1.46
CA GLY A 150 1.38 -12.35 -1.35
C GLY A 150 0.49 -11.47 -0.47
N ASN A 151 -0.81 -11.77 -0.37
CA ASN A 151 -1.73 -11.15 0.57
C ASN A 151 -2.25 -12.21 1.56
N PHE A 152 -1.81 -12.05 2.80
CA PHE A 152 -2.07 -12.94 3.91
C PHE A 152 -3.56 -13.22 4.13
N LEU A 153 -4.41 -12.19 4.03
CA LEU A 153 -5.84 -12.29 4.33
C LEU A 153 -6.67 -12.83 3.15
N THR A 154 -6.03 -13.10 2.01
CA THR A 154 -6.71 -13.60 0.80
C THR A 154 -6.24 -14.97 0.32
N GLY A 155 -5.13 -15.49 0.83
CA GLY A 155 -4.61 -16.78 0.35
C GLY A 155 -4.10 -17.73 1.42
N PHE A 156 -4.36 -17.48 2.70
CA PHE A 156 -4.10 -18.49 3.72
C PHE A 156 -5.36 -19.28 4.01
N GLY A 157 -5.18 -20.61 4.04
CA GLY A 157 -6.16 -21.62 4.49
C GLY A 157 -6.53 -21.52 5.97
N PHE A 158 -6.59 -20.31 6.52
CA PHE A 158 -7.60 -20.03 7.54
C PHE A 158 -8.88 -19.85 6.76
N TYR A 159 -9.71 -20.86 6.69
CA TYR A 159 -11.13 -20.65 6.36
C TYR A 159 -11.96 -20.52 7.63
N GLU A 160 -11.31 -20.67 8.78
CA GLU A 160 -11.94 -20.64 10.08
C GLU A 160 -11.09 -19.83 11.08
N PRO A 161 -11.73 -18.97 11.89
CA PRO A 161 -13.13 -18.56 11.77
C PRO A 161 -13.35 -17.58 10.59
N TYR A 162 -14.23 -17.94 9.64
CA TYR A 162 -14.53 -17.13 8.44
C TYR A 162 -15.00 -15.71 8.79
N TRP A 163 -15.77 -15.54 9.87
CA TRP A 163 -16.27 -14.24 10.31
C TRP A 163 -15.13 -13.28 10.69
N LEU A 164 -14.04 -13.80 11.25
CA LEU A 164 -12.90 -13.00 11.67
C LEU A 164 -12.08 -12.54 10.46
N ILE A 165 -12.01 -13.37 9.43
CA ILE A 165 -11.35 -13.07 8.16
C ILE A 165 -12.17 -12.08 7.34
N ASP A 166 -13.48 -12.25 7.31
CA ASP A 166 -14.39 -11.30 6.68
C ASP A 166 -14.32 -9.94 7.38
N MET A 167 -14.27 -9.93 8.72
CA MET A 167 -14.06 -8.71 9.51
C MET A 167 -12.73 -8.03 9.18
N ALA A 168 -11.62 -8.78 9.11
CA ALA A 168 -10.33 -8.23 8.73
C ALA A 168 -10.34 -7.66 7.30
N ASN A 169 -11.01 -8.32 6.36
CA ASN A 169 -11.17 -7.82 5.00
C ASN A 169 -12.06 -6.56 4.94
N VAL A 170 -13.09 -6.43 5.79
CA VAL A 170 -13.88 -5.20 5.93
C VAL A 170 -13.01 -4.07 6.46
N PHE A 171 -12.20 -4.32 7.49
CA PHE A 171 -11.26 -3.34 8.03
C PHE A 171 -10.27 -2.86 6.97
N ILE A 172 -9.73 -3.77 6.14
CA ILE A 172 -8.87 -3.39 5.00
C ILE A 172 -9.62 -2.49 4.02
N ILE A 173 -10.86 -2.81 3.64
CA ILE A 173 -11.62 -1.98 2.69
C ILE A 173 -11.78 -0.57 3.25
N VAL A 174 -12.22 -0.42 4.50
CA VAL A 174 -12.43 0.89 5.13
C VAL A 174 -11.10 1.65 5.28
N HIS A 175 -10.03 0.95 5.66
CA HIS A 175 -8.69 1.54 5.73
C HIS A 175 -8.23 2.06 4.37
N LEU A 176 -8.37 1.28 3.30
CA LEU A 176 -7.96 1.66 1.95
C LEU A 176 -8.75 2.85 1.41
N ILE A 177 -10.03 2.97 1.74
CA ILE A 177 -10.85 4.14 1.40
C ILE A 177 -10.25 5.41 2.02
N GLY A 178 -9.98 5.38 3.33
CA GLY A 178 -9.39 6.53 4.01
C GLY A 178 -7.96 6.83 3.53
N ALA A 179 -7.14 5.80 3.33
CA ALA A 179 -5.77 5.95 2.84
C ALA A 179 -5.74 6.60 1.45
N TYR A 180 -6.60 6.16 0.52
CA TYR A 180 -6.70 6.76 -0.81
C TYR A 180 -6.98 8.26 -0.74
N GLN A 181 -7.95 8.67 0.09
CA GLN A 181 -8.27 10.08 0.27
C GLN A 181 -7.10 10.88 0.85
N VAL A 182 -6.41 10.36 1.88
CA VAL A 182 -5.26 11.03 2.48
C VAL A 182 -4.14 11.26 1.46
N PHE A 183 -3.88 10.31 0.57
CA PHE A 183 -2.84 10.43 -0.46
C PHE A 183 -3.24 11.28 -1.67
N CYS A 184 -4.51 11.28 -2.07
CA CYS A 184 -4.96 11.98 -3.29
C CYS A 184 -5.25 13.47 -3.07
N GLN A 185 -5.71 13.85 -1.87
CA GLN A 185 -6.09 15.23 -1.56
C GLN A 185 -4.96 16.28 -1.73
N PRO A 186 -3.66 16.02 -1.43
CA PRO A 186 -2.60 16.98 -1.71
C PRO A 186 -2.39 17.16 -3.21
N ILE A 187 -2.52 16.07 -3.99
CA ILE A 187 -2.39 16.09 -5.45
C ILE A 187 -3.51 16.93 -6.05
N PHE A 188 -4.76 16.71 -5.61
CA PHE A 188 -5.90 17.51 -6.03
C PHE A 188 -5.68 18.99 -5.75
N LYS A 189 -5.31 19.32 -4.51
CA LYS A 189 -5.06 20.69 -4.10
C LYS A 189 -3.95 21.35 -4.92
N GLN A 190 -2.82 20.67 -5.12
CA GLN A 190 -1.71 21.22 -5.88
C GLN A 190 -2.08 21.52 -7.35
N VAL A 191 -2.86 20.65 -7.99
CA VAL A 191 -3.29 20.86 -9.39
C VAL A 191 -4.34 21.96 -9.46
N GLU A 192 -5.33 21.94 -8.56
CA GLU A 192 -6.36 22.99 -8.47
C GLU A 192 -5.74 24.36 -8.23
N ASP A 193 -4.84 24.51 -7.25
CA ASP A 193 -4.19 25.78 -6.93
C ASP A 193 -3.34 26.28 -8.11
N ARG A 194 -2.62 25.40 -8.81
CA ARG A 194 -1.87 25.77 -10.04
C ARG A 194 -2.78 26.24 -11.16
N CYS A 195 -3.88 25.53 -11.41
CA CYS A 195 -4.83 25.90 -12.45
C CYS A 195 -5.55 27.20 -12.13
N PHE A 196 -5.94 27.41 -10.87
CA PHE A 196 -6.55 28.65 -10.38
C PHE A 196 -5.62 29.84 -10.56
N ASN A 197 -4.36 29.71 -10.17
CA ASN A 197 -3.36 30.78 -10.30
C ASN A 197 -3.00 31.08 -11.77
N ARG A 198 -3.07 30.08 -12.66
CA ARG A 198 -2.75 30.26 -14.09
C ARG A 198 -3.89 30.88 -14.89
N TRP A 199 -5.15 30.52 -14.58
CA TRP A 199 -6.33 30.96 -15.33
C TRP A 199 -7.43 31.52 -14.40
N PRO A 200 -7.16 32.64 -13.71
CA PRO A 200 -8.08 33.19 -12.71
C PRO A 200 -9.40 33.69 -13.29
N ASN A 201 -9.46 33.97 -14.61
CA ASN A 201 -10.63 34.52 -15.27
C ASN A 201 -11.60 33.48 -15.85
N SER A 202 -11.24 32.19 -15.82
CA SER A 202 -12.09 31.12 -16.37
C SER A 202 -13.29 30.81 -15.49
N SER A 203 -14.50 30.83 -16.06
CA SER A 203 -15.74 30.43 -15.37
C SER A 203 -15.76 28.95 -14.98
N PHE A 204 -14.98 28.10 -15.67
CA PHE A 204 -14.87 26.66 -15.38
C PHE A 204 -14.04 26.37 -14.12
N ILE A 205 -13.04 27.22 -13.85
CA ILE A 205 -12.08 27.07 -12.75
C ILE A 205 -12.53 27.82 -11.51
N LYS A 206 -13.18 28.99 -11.68
CA LYS A 206 -13.76 29.74 -10.56
C LYS A 206 -14.71 28.87 -9.75
N GLU A 207 -14.58 28.96 -8.44
CA GLU A 207 -15.53 28.30 -7.54
C GLU A 207 -16.91 28.96 -7.67
N SER A 208 -17.94 28.12 -7.81
CA SER A 208 -19.32 28.58 -7.75
C SER A 208 -19.64 29.08 -6.35
N PRO A 209 -20.61 29.99 -6.19
CA PRO A 209 -21.05 30.43 -4.88
C PRO A 209 -21.41 29.23 -3.98
N PRO A 210 -21.12 29.33 -2.67
CA PRO A 210 -21.29 28.22 -1.73
C PRO A 210 -22.73 27.71 -1.71
N ILE A 211 -22.91 26.43 -2.00
CA ILE A 211 -24.20 25.75 -1.95
C ILE A 211 -24.33 25.10 -0.56
N LYS A 212 -25.40 25.42 0.16
CA LYS A 212 -25.71 24.77 1.44
C LYS A 212 -26.43 23.45 1.17
N LEU A 213 -25.76 22.34 1.42
CA LEU A 213 -26.38 21.01 1.40
C LEU A 213 -26.99 20.71 2.78
N PRO A 214 -28.28 20.32 2.85
CA PRO A 214 -29.04 20.26 4.09
C PRO A 214 -28.54 19.22 5.13
N LEU A 215 -27.58 18.36 4.77
CA LEU A 215 -27.03 17.30 5.64
C LEU A 215 -25.50 17.30 5.77
N PHE A 216 -24.78 18.05 4.93
CA PHE A 216 -23.32 17.96 4.84
C PHE A 216 -22.60 19.31 4.97
N GLY A 217 -23.33 20.42 5.09
CA GLY A 217 -22.73 21.75 5.29
C GLY A 217 -22.63 22.57 4.00
N VAL A 218 -21.72 23.54 3.99
CA VAL A 218 -21.57 24.52 2.90
C VAL A 218 -20.43 24.09 1.98
N TYR A 219 -20.73 23.80 0.72
CA TYR A 219 -19.74 23.38 -0.27
C TYR A 219 -19.67 24.34 -1.45
N SER A 220 -18.47 24.79 -1.80
CA SER A 220 -18.19 25.41 -3.09
C SER A 220 -17.71 24.34 -4.08
N PHE A 221 -18.33 24.31 -5.25
CA PHE A 221 -17.93 23.41 -6.34
C PHE A 221 -17.47 24.24 -7.54
N SER A 222 -16.30 23.93 -8.09
CA SER A 222 -15.92 24.34 -9.43
C SER A 222 -16.16 23.18 -10.39
N ALA A 223 -16.59 23.48 -11.61
CA ALA A 223 -16.76 22.45 -12.64
C ALA A 223 -15.43 21.74 -12.94
N PHE A 224 -14.32 22.50 -12.90
CA PHE A 224 -12.96 21.96 -12.96
C PHE A 224 -12.70 20.90 -11.89
N ARG A 225 -12.98 21.18 -10.61
CA ARG A 225 -12.75 20.24 -9.50
C ARG A 225 -13.46 18.92 -9.74
N VAL A 226 -14.74 18.95 -10.12
CA VAL A 226 -15.54 17.74 -10.35
C VAL A 226 -14.95 16.91 -11.48
N VAL A 227 -14.66 17.54 -12.63
CA VAL A 227 -14.13 16.85 -13.81
C VAL A 227 -12.73 16.30 -13.54
N TRP A 228 -11.85 17.12 -12.97
CA TRP A 228 -10.46 16.75 -12.69
C TRP A 228 -10.37 15.60 -11.69
N ARG A 229 -11.01 15.73 -10.52
CA ARG A 229 -10.95 14.70 -9.48
C ARG A 229 -11.59 13.40 -9.95
N THR A 230 -12.73 13.46 -10.64
CA THR A 230 -13.38 12.28 -11.22
C THR A 230 -12.49 11.61 -12.26
N GLY A 231 -11.90 12.39 -13.19
CA GLY A 231 -10.99 11.89 -14.21
C GLY A 231 -9.74 11.24 -13.60
N TYR A 232 -9.17 11.82 -12.55
CA TYR A 232 -8.05 11.25 -11.82
C TYR A 232 -8.41 9.91 -11.16
N VAL A 233 -9.55 9.84 -10.45
CA VAL A 233 -9.99 8.58 -9.83
C VAL A 233 -10.21 7.50 -10.89
N ILE A 234 -10.92 7.80 -11.98
CA ILE A 234 -11.12 6.87 -13.09
C ILE A 234 -9.78 6.36 -13.64
N LEU A 235 -8.82 7.26 -13.88
CA LEU A 235 -7.49 6.90 -14.33
C LEU A 235 -6.81 5.91 -13.38
N THR A 236 -6.78 6.21 -12.07
CA THR A 236 -6.16 5.33 -11.07
C THR A 236 -6.82 3.95 -10.99
N ILE A 237 -8.16 3.90 -11.11
CA ILE A 237 -8.93 2.65 -11.09
C ILE A 237 -8.68 1.81 -12.34
N VAL A 238 -8.62 2.44 -13.52
CA VAL A 238 -8.28 1.77 -14.77
C VAL A 238 -6.85 1.21 -14.71
N LEU A 239 -5.88 1.99 -14.23
CA LEU A 239 -4.51 1.51 -14.03
C LEU A 239 -4.45 0.32 -13.08
N ALA A 240 -5.20 0.36 -11.98
CA ALA A 240 -5.27 -0.75 -11.02
C ALA A 240 -5.93 -2.02 -11.62
N MET A 241 -6.87 -1.88 -12.57
CA MET A 241 -7.42 -3.03 -13.30
C MET A 241 -6.48 -3.57 -14.38
N LEU A 242 -5.68 -2.70 -15.00
CA LEU A 242 -4.70 -3.10 -16.02
C LEU A 242 -3.49 -3.82 -15.42
N LEU A 243 -3.08 -3.44 -14.20
CA LEU A 243 -1.89 -3.96 -13.54
C LEU A 243 -2.22 -4.47 -12.13
N PRO A 244 -2.87 -5.64 -11.97
CA PRO A 244 -3.24 -6.18 -10.67
C PRO A 244 -2.07 -6.90 -9.94
N PHE A 245 -0.82 -6.54 -10.21
CA PHE A 245 0.38 -7.16 -9.64
C PHE A 245 0.81 -6.44 -8.36
N PHE A 246 0.00 -6.57 -7.31
CA PHE A 246 0.12 -5.75 -6.11
C PHE A 246 1.54 -5.72 -5.52
N ASN A 247 2.14 -6.88 -5.22
CA ASN A 247 3.47 -6.92 -4.60
C ASN A 247 4.56 -6.39 -5.53
N ALA A 248 4.60 -6.83 -6.78
CA ALA A 248 5.62 -6.36 -7.70
C ALA A 248 5.54 -4.84 -7.95
N ILE A 249 4.35 -4.24 -7.93
CA ILE A 249 4.19 -2.78 -7.97
C ILE A 249 4.70 -2.14 -6.67
N LEU A 250 4.36 -2.70 -5.50
CA LEU A 250 4.86 -2.21 -4.22
C LEU A 250 6.38 -2.30 -4.12
N GLY A 251 6.97 -3.42 -4.52
CA GLY A 251 8.41 -3.64 -4.58
C GLY A 251 9.10 -2.63 -5.49
N LEU A 252 8.52 -2.31 -6.64
CA LEU A 252 9.04 -1.31 -7.57
C LEU A 252 8.93 0.11 -7.00
N LEU A 253 7.78 0.47 -6.41
CA LEU A 253 7.59 1.76 -5.75
C LEU A 253 8.56 1.92 -4.57
N GLY A 254 8.69 0.88 -3.75
CA GLY A 254 9.63 0.81 -2.63
C GLY A 254 11.07 1.01 -3.10
N ALA A 255 11.50 0.31 -4.14
CA ALA A 255 12.82 0.48 -4.74
C ALA A 255 13.04 1.91 -5.26
N ALA A 256 12.05 2.49 -5.94
CA ALA A 256 12.14 3.82 -6.52
C ALA A 256 12.16 4.93 -5.46
N SER A 257 11.41 4.79 -4.37
CA SER A 257 11.31 5.81 -3.31
C SER A 257 12.40 5.67 -2.25
N PHE A 258 12.80 4.45 -1.91
CA PHE A 258 13.68 4.17 -0.77
C PHE A 258 15.06 4.81 -0.91
N TRP A 259 15.76 4.57 -2.02
CA TRP A 259 17.11 5.12 -2.18
C TRP A 259 17.14 6.66 -2.17
N PRO A 260 16.38 7.38 -3.02
CA PRO A 260 16.48 8.83 -3.04
C PRO A 260 15.92 9.45 -1.76
N LEU A 261 14.71 9.06 -1.34
CA LEU A 261 13.97 9.78 -0.30
C LEU A 261 14.34 9.34 1.12
N THR A 262 14.63 8.06 1.35
CA THR A 262 14.91 7.52 2.69
C THR A 262 16.40 7.49 3.00
N VAL A 263 17.26 7.32 1.99
CA VAL A 263 18.71 7.13 2.20
C VAL A 263 19.52 8.32 1.72
N TYR A 264 19.52 8.60 0.41
CA TYR A 264 20.38 9.60 -0.21
C TYR A 264 20.13 11.00 0.34
N PHE A 265 18.90 11.52 0.22
CA PHE A 265 18.60 12.88 0.64
C PHE A 265 18.86 13.12 2.14
N PRO A 266 18.37 12.29 3.08
CA PRO A 266 18.65 12.49 4.50
C PRO A 266 20.15 12.43 4.84
N ILE A 267 20.91 11.51 4.25
CA ILE A 267 22.35 11.40 4.50
C ILE A 267 23.10 12.62 3.95
N GLN A 268 22.77 13.07 2.73
CA GLN A 268 23.41 14.27 2.16
C GLN A 268 23.04 15.54 2.93
N MET A 269 21.79 15.65 3.40
CA MET A 269 21.38 16.72 4.30
C MET A 269 22.16 16.68 5.62
N HIS A 270 22.37 15.49 6.20
CA HIS A 270 23.16 15.34 7.42
C HIS A 270 24.63 15.73 7.23
N ILE A 271 25.28 15.26 6.15
CA ILE A 271 26.66 15.64 5.79
C ILE A 271 26.79 17.16 5.64
N SER A 272 25.81 17.79 4.96
CA SER A 272 25.81 19.23 4.70
C SER A 272 25.54 20.05 5.97
N ARG A 273 24.65 19.57 6.85
CA ARG A 273 24.29 20.27 8.09
C ARG A 273 25.41 20.22 9.12
N GLU A 274 26.02 19.05 9.31
CA GLU A 274 27.12 18.83 10.26
C GLU A 274 28.50 19.20 9.69
N GLN A 275 28.56 19.67 8.43
CA GLN A 275 29.81 20.04 7.74
C GLN A 275 30.87 18.94 7.85
N ILE A 276 30.46 17.68 7.63
CA ILE A 276 31.34 16.52 7.82
C ILE A 276 32.49 16.60 6.81
N ARG A 277 33.72 16.62 7.32
CA ARG A 277 34.93 16.69 6.49
C ARG A 277 34.96 15.56 5.46
N ALA A 278 35.14 15.93 4.19
CA ALA A 278 35.32 14.97 3.10
C ALA A 278 36.46 13.99 3.41
N PHE A 279 36.28 12.72 3.04
CA PHE A 279 37.21 11.61 3.32
C PHE A 279 37.46 11.30 4.80
N SER A 280 36.72 11.91 5.73
CA SER A 280 36.69 11.40 7.10
C SER A 280 36.07 9.99 7.15
N TRP A 281 36.41 9.20 8.17
CA TRP A 281 35.84 7.86 8.35
C TRP A 281 34.30 7.87 8.34
N LYS A 282 33.70 8.87 9.00
CA LYS A 282 32.24 9.07 9.00
C LYS A 282 31.70 9.35 7.60
N TRP A 283 32.35 10.23 6.84
CA TRP A 283 31.95 10.55 5.46
C TRP A 283 32.04 9.32 4.54
N ILE A 284 33.11 8.53 4.64
CA ILE A 284 33.30 7.31 3.83
C ILE A 284 32.18 6.31 4.15
N TRP A 285 31.90 6.06 5.43
CA TRP A 285 30.86 5.11 5.84
C TRP A 285 29.46 5.53 5.38
N LEU A 286 29.14 6.83 5.50
CA LEU A 286 27.85 7.38 5.05
C LEU A 286 27.67 7.23 3.53
N ASN A 287 28.70 7.53 2.73
CA ASN A 287 28.62 7.35 1.28
C ASN A 287 28.63 5.87 0.87
N PHE A 288 29.35 5.01 1.60
CA PHE A 288 29.28 3.56 1.40
C PHE A 288 27.86 3.03 1.65
N LEU A 289 27.20 3.48 2.73
CA LEU A 289 25.81 3.11 3.02
C LEU A 289 24.87 3.56 1.89
N VAL A 290 25.02 4.79 1.38
CA VAL A 290 24.25 5.30 0.23
C VAL A 290 24.44 4.42 -1.00
N LEU A 291 25.67 4.02 -1.31
CA LEU A 291 25.97 3.15 -2.45
C LEU A 291 25.40 1.73 -2.26
N LEU A 292 25.55 1.16 -1.06
CA LEU A 292 25.00 -0.16 -0.76
C LEU A 292 23.48 -0.18 -0.93
N CYS A 293 22.78 0.82 -0.37
CA CYS A 293 21.33 0.96 -0.53
C CYS A 293 20.91 1.23 -1.98
N LEU A 294 21.76 1.87 -2.80
CA LEU A 294 21.51 2.03 -4.23
C LEU A 294 21.49 0.66 -4.92
N ILE A 295 22.51 -0.17 -4.67
CA ILE A 295 22.61 -1.52 -5.24
C ILE A 295 21.39 -2.34 -4.83
N VAL A 296 21.03 -2.31 -3.54
CA VAL A 296 19.84 -3.01 -3.03
C VAL A 296 18.57 -2.55 -3.75
N SER A 297 18.41 -1.25 -3.98
CA SER A 297 17.23 -0.70 -4.67
C SER A 297 17.19 -1.09 -6.14
N VAL A 298 18.33 -1.10 -6.82
CA VAL A 298 18.43 -1.58 -8.22
C VAL A 298 18.07 -3.06 -8.31
N LEU A 299 18.57 -3.89 -7.39
CA LEU A 299 18.22 -5.31 -7.34
C LEU A 299 16.71 -5.50 -7.08
N ALA A 300 16.14 -4.76 -6.13
CA ALA A 300 14.71 -4.80 -5.81
C ALA A 300 13.83 -4.39 -7.00
N ALA A 301 14.22 -3.34 -7.72
CA ALA A 301 13.55 -2.93 -8.95
C ALA A 301 13.64 -4.03 -10.03
N ALA A 302 14.81 -4.63 -10.21
CA ALA A 302 15.00 -5.72 -11.18
C ALA A 302 14.13 -6.95 -10.85
N GLY A 303 14.06 -7.36 -9.57
CA GLY A 303 13.19 -8.44 -9.11
C GLY A 303 11.72 -8.15 -9.38
N SER A 304 11.27 -6.95 -9.01
CA SER A 304 9.88 -6.51 -9.23
C SER A 304 9.51 -6.48 -10.72
N ILE A 305 10.39 -5.97 -11.58
CA ILE A 305 10.19 -5.96 -13.04
C ILE A 305 10.15 -7.39 -13.59
N ALA A 306 11.02 -8.28 -13.13
CA ALA A 306 11.03 -9.68 -13.56
C ALA A 306 9.70 -10.38 -13.21
N THR A 307 9.15 -10.12 -12.02
CA THR A 307 7.82 -10.63 -11.62
C THR A 307 6.71 -10.03 -12.48
N ILE A 308 6.70 -8.70 -12.73
CA ILE A 308 5.71 -8.06 -13.60
C ILE A 308 5.75 -8.66 -15.01
N VAL A 309 6.92 -8.81 -15.62
CA VAL A 309 7.06 -9.36 -16.98
C VAL A 309 6.56 -10.80 -17.03
N LYS A 310 6.86 -11.60 -16.00
CA LYS A 310 6.36 -12.97 -15.88
C LYS A 310 4.84 -12.99 -15.77
N ASP A 311 4.26 -12.20 -14.87
CA ASP A 311 2.82 -12.22 -14.63
C ASP A 311 2.03 -11.61 -15.81
N LEU A 312 2.60 -10.63 -16.51
CA LEU A 312 2.04 -10.10 -17.76
C LEU A 312 1.98 -11.15 -18.88
N SER A 313 2.89 -12.12 -18.90
CA SER A 313 2.90 -13.17 -19.95
C SER A 313 1.69 -14.11 -19.87
N THR A 314 1.04 -14.19 -18.72
CA THR A 314 -0.13 -15.05 -18.47
C THR A 314 -1.41 -14.25 -18.19
N TYR A 315 -1.31 -12.93 -18.04
CA TYR A 315 -2.44 -12.09 -17.65
C TYR A 315 -3.27 -11.64 -18.85
N GLU A 316 -4.58 -11.87 -18.77
CA GLU A 316 -5.55 -11.27 -19.67
C GLU A 316 -6.13 -9.97 -19.06
N PRO A 317 -5.95 -8.81 -19.72
CA PRO A 317 -6.48 -7.55 -19.24
C PRO A 317 -7.99 -7.62 -18.95
N PHE A 318 -8.39 -7.06 -17.81
CA PHE A 318 -9.78 -7.03 -17.35
C PHE A 318 -10.43 -8.40 -17.07
N ASN A 319 -9.67 -9.49 -17.07
CA ASN A 319 -10.16 -10.80 -16.63
C ASN A 319 -9.56 -11.20 -15.27
N SER A 320 -9.23 -10.22 -14.42
CA SER A 320 -8.69 -10.51 -13.09
C SER A 320 -9.70 -11.25 -12.20
N VAL A 321 -9.30 -12.43 -11.73
CA VAL A 321 -10.08 -13.30 -10.85
C VAL A 321 -9.32 -13.49 -9.54
N SER A 322 -10.01 -13.31 -8.41
CA SER A 322 -9.52 -13.76 -7.10
C SER A 322 -9.85 -15.23 -6.89
#